data_AF-A0A6G7PGB7-F1
#
_entry.id   AF-A0A6G7PGB7-F1
#
_cell.length_a   1.000
_cell.length_b   1.000
_cell.length_c   1.000
_cell.angle_alpha   90.00
_cell.angle_beta   90.00
_cell.angle_gamma   90.00
#
_symmetry.space_group_name_H-M   'P 1'
#
loop_
_entity.id
_entity.type
_entity.pdbx_description
1 polymer ?
#
loop_
_entity_poly.entity_id
_entity_poly.type
_entity_poly.pdbx_seq_one_letter_code
_entity_poly.pdbx_strand_id
1 'polypeptide(L)'
;MRTASTGQPGTERTDHQPYLGALDEVPWHEIQDSTGCADAIPGLLEDIAHGSADTATAALRELRKRICQYGFVVEQATAATVPFLWELAQSPQVACRPQIIRLLASIAEARQWEHTASAYPKLLNHRENPVAWERAARQAVHARRGAVRSLLKEQDTEIARAGTELARTLGV
;
A
#
# COMPACT_ATOMS: atom_id res chain seq x y z
N MET A 1 40.26 19.18 -39.15
CA MET A 1 40.54 19.76 -37.82
C MET A 1 39.26 20.37 -37.27
N ARG A 2 38.88 19.93 -36.07
CA ARG A 2 37.93 20.50 -35.09
C ARG A 2 36.47 20.71 -35.47
N THR A 3 35.70 19.71 -35.03
CA THR A 3 34.31 19.70 -34.59
C THR A 3 33.94 20.89 -33.69
N ALA A 4 32.76 21.48 -33.92
CA ALA A 4 32.06 22.29 -32.93
C ALA A 4 30.79 21.54 -32.51
N SER A 5 30.86 20.95 -31.32
CA SER A 5 29.74 20.35 -30.60
C SER A 5 28.66 21.39 -30.36
N THR A 6 27.46 21.15 -30.91
CA THR A 6 26.26 21.82 -30.45
C THR A 6 25.70 21.00 -29.31
N GLY A 7 25.76 21.55 -28.09
CA GLY A 7 25.19 20.95 -26.90
C GLY A 7 23.69 20.78 -27.07
N GLN A 8 23.22 19.55 -26.86
CA GLN A 8 21.81 19.30 -26.55
C GLN A 8 21.65 19.37 -25.03
N PRO A 9 20.77 20.25 -24.51
CA PRO A 9 20.46 20.28 -23.09
C PRO A 9 19.72 18.99 -22.71
N GLY A 10 20.17 18.38 -21.62
CA GLY A 10 19.49 17.29 -20.97
C GLY A 10 18.12 17.74 -20.47
N THR A 11 17.10 17.05 -20.93
CA THR A 11 15.87 16.83 -20.17
C THR A 11 15.38 15.45 -20.58
N GLU A 12 15.99 14.41 -19.98
CA GLU A 12 15.17 13.27 -19.56
C GLU A 12 14.11 13.87 -18.65
N ARG A 13 12.95 14.22 -19.22
CA ARG A 13 11.72 14.30 -18.44
C ARG A 13 11.46 12.88 -18.01
N THR A 14 12.08 12.49 -16.91
CA THR A 14 11.57 11.42 -16.08
C THR A 14 10.10 11.77 -15.88
N ASP A 15 9.24 10.97 -16.50
CA ASP A 15 7.80 10.95 -16.33
C ASP A 15 7.56 10.63 -14.86
N HIS A 16 7.75 11.62 -13.97
CA HIS A 16 7.46 11.50 -12.55
C HIS A 16 5.95 11.49 -12.46
N GLN A 17 5.40 10.30 -12.65
CA GLN A 17 4.00 10.02 -12.56
C GLN A 17 3.48 10.54 -11.20
N PRO A 18 2.27 11.10 -11.16
CA PRO A 18 1.69 11.70 -9.95
C PRO A 18 1.36 10.70 -8.82
N TYR A 19 1.94 9.50 -8.83
CA TYR A 19 1.61 8.34 -7.98
C TYR A 19 1.73 8.58 -6.47
N LEU A 20 2.60 9.49 -6.05
CA LEU A 20 2.81 9.82 -4.64
C LEU A 20 2.55 11.30 -4.35
N GLY A 21 2.09 12.07 -5.34
CA GLY A 21 1.88 13.52 -5.19
C GLY A 21 0.78 13.88 -4.17
N ALA A 22 -0.09 12.92 -3.84
CA ALA A 22 -1.11 13.07 -2.80
C ALA A 22 -0.64 12.61 -1.40
N LEU A 23 0.63 12.19 -1.23
CA LEU A 23 1.16 11.86 0.10
C LEU A 23 1.10 13.05 1.04
N ASP A 24 1.39 14.25 0.55
CA ASP A 24 1.37 15.49 1.33
C ASP A 24 -0.05 15.95 1.70
N GLU A 25 -1.09 15.43 1.02
CA GLU A 25 -2.49 15.75 1.32
C GLU A 25 -3.02 14.97 2.53
N VAL A 26 -2.36 13.87 2.90
CA VAL A 26 -2.75 13.06 4.06
C VAL A 26 -2.06 13.62 5.31
N PRO A 27 -2.80 13.96 6.38
CA PRO A 27 -2.21 14.44 7.62
C PRO A 27 -1.61 13.28 8.42
N TRP A 28 -0.48 12.74 7.97
CA TRP A 28 0.18 11.57 8.59
C TRP A 28 0.51 11.78 10.08
N HIS A 29 0.85 13.01 10.45
CA HIS A 29 1.11 13.40 11.83
C HIS A 29 -0.12 13.34 12.75
N GLU A 30 -1.34 13.34 12.20
CA GLU A 30 -2.60 13.28 12.96
C GLU A 30 -3.15 11.86 13.09
N ILE A 31 -2.56 10.89 12.39
CA ILE A 31 -3.02 9.50 12.39
C ILE A 31 -1.95 8.57 12.98
N GLN A 32 -2.43 7.54 13.67
CA GLN A 32 -1.57 6.61 14.39
C GLN A 32 -1.23 5.37 13.55
N ASP A 33 0.00 4.91 13.71
CA ASP A 33 0.47 3.58 13.31
C ASP A 33 0.90 2.79 14.56
N SER A 34 1.42 1.58 14.40
CA SER A 34 1.86 0.77 15.56
C SER A 34 3.05 1.35 16.35
N THR A 35 3.69 2.41 15.87
CA THR A 35 4.75 3.16 16.55
C THR A 35 4.24 4.45 17.22
N GLY A 36 2.96 4.76 17.04
CA GLY A 36 2.27 5.92 17.64
C GLY A 36 2.02 7.08 16.68
N CYS A 37 2.85 7.28 15.66
CA CYS A 37 2.65 8.32 14.64
C CYS A 37 3.04 7.81 13.25
N ALA A 38 2.23 8.13 12.24
CA ALA A 38 2.40 7.65 10.89
C ALA A 38 3.36 8.48 10.01
N ASP A 39 4.12 9.43 10.56
CA ASP A 39 5.04 10.32 9.82
C ASP A 39 6.11 9.59 8.99
N ALA A 40 6.45 8.35 9.35
CA ALA A 40 7.42 7.57 8.60
C ALA A 40 6.83 6.87 7.37
N ILE A 41 5.50 6.81 7.23
CA ILE A 41 4.83 6.09 6.13
C ILE A 41 5.17 6.68 4.76
N PRO A 42 5.14 8.01 4.54
CA PRO A 42 5.52 8.61 3.26
C PRO A 42 6.90 8.15 2.77
N GLY A 43 7.93 8.25 3.62
CA GLY A 43 9.29 7.84 3.25
C GLY A 43 9.38 6.35 2.94
N LEU A 44 8.64 5.49 3.65
CA LEU A 44 8.57 4.07 3.32
C LEU A 44 7.90 3.82 1.96
N LEU A 45 6.86 4.58 1.61
CA LEU A 45 6.21 4.47 0.30
C LEU A 45 7.14 4.95 -0.83
N GLU A 46 7.92 6.00 -0.60
CA GLU A 46 8.95 6.45 -1.54
C GLU A 46 10.07 5.41 -1.74
N ASP A 47 10.54 4.79 -0.65
CA ASP A 47 11.54 3.71 -0.70
C ASP A 47 11.01 2.48 -1.44
N ILE A 48 9.72 2.17 -1.32
CA ILE A 48 9.07 1.10 -2.09
C ILE A 48 9.00 1.45 -3.58
N ALA A 49 8.71 2.72 -3.89
CA ALA A 49 8.55 3.20 -5.25
C ALA A 49 9.87 3.26 -6.02
N HIS A 50 10.93 3.80 -5.40
CA HIS A 50 12.17 4.17 -6.07
C HIS A 50 13.40 3.41 -5.59
N GLY A 51 13.29 2.66 -4.49
CA GLY A 51 14.40 1.91 -3.93
C GLY A 51 14.83 0.73 -4.79
N SER A 52 16.04 0.22 -4.52
CA SER A 52 16.48 -1.08 -5.04
C SER A 52 15.52 -2.20 -4.60
N ALA A 53 15.55 -3.36 -5.26
CA ALA A 53 14.69 -4.49 -4.89
C ALA A 53 14.78 -4.87 -3.40
N ASP A 54 15.99 -4.83 -2.82
CA ASP A 54 16.22 -5.08 -1.39
C ASP A 54 15.66 -3.95 -0.52
N THR A 55 15.89 -2.69 -0.90
CA THR A 55 15.37 -1.51 -0.20
C THR A 55 13.84 -1.52 -0.20
N ALA A 56 13.21 -1.71 -1.36
CA ALA A 56 11.77 -1.74 -1.51
C ALA A 56 11.14 -2.91 -0.72
N THR A 57 11.80 -4.08 -0.70
CA THR A 57 11.34 -5.22 0.11
C THR A 57 11.50 -4.96 1.60
N ALA A 58 12.59 -4.31 2.04
CA ALA A 58 12.79 -3.93 3.44
C ALA A 58 11.76 -2.89 3.88
N ALA A 59 11.55 -1.84 3.09
CA ALA A 59 10.58 -0.79 3.33
C ALA A 59 9.16 -1.34 3.39
N LEU A 60 8.77 -2.24 2.47
CA LEU A 60 7.46 -2.90 2.51
C LEU A 60 7.27 -3.77 3.75
N ARG A 61 8.30 -4.50 4.18
CA ARG A 61 8.24 -5.30 5.42
C ARG A 61 8.02 -4.41 6.64
N GLU A 62 8.67 -3.25 6.67
CA GLU A 62 8.52 -2.29 7.75
C GLU A 62 7.15 -1.60 7.73
N LEU A 63 6.72 -1.14 6.55
CA LEU A 63 5.38 -0.60 6.35
C LEU A 63 4.30 -1.57 6.82
N ARG A 64 4.43 -2.85 6.47
CA ARG A 64 3.50 -3.89 6.92
C ARG A 64 3.42 -3.97 8.44
N LYS A 65 4.53 -3.88 9.19
CA LYS A 65 4.49 -3.90 10.66
C LYS A 65 3.79 -2.68 11.25
N ARG A 66 3.87 -1.55 10.56
CA ARG A 66 3.28 -0.27 10.97
C ARG A 66 1.78 -0.20 10.76
N ILE A 67 1.29 -0.73 9.63
CA ILE A 67 -0.12 -0.60 9.25
C ILE A 67 -0.91 -1.90 9.39
N CYS A 68 -0.27 -3.06 9.35
CA CYS A 68 -0.96 -4.35 9.39
C CYS A 68 -0.16 -5.37 10.20
N GLN A 69 -0.07 -5.12 11.52
CA GLN A 69 0.71 -5.95 12.43
C GLN A 69 0.23 -7.41 12.36
N TYR A 70 1.18 -8.34 12.36
CA TYR A 70 0.94 -9.78 12.21
C TYR A 70 0.22 -10.19 10.90
N GLY A 71 0.03 -9.26 9.95
CA GLY A 71 -0.65 -9.50 8.69
C GLY A 71 -2.19 -9.51 8.80
N PHE A 72 -2.75 -9.07 9.91
CA PHE A 72 -4.21 -9.06 10.10
C PHE A 72 -4.72 -8.00 11.09
N VAL A 73 -3.84 -7.40 11.89
CA VAL A 73 -4.20 -6.31 12.82
C VAL A 73 -3.94 -5.00 12.12
N VAL A 74 -5.00 -4.34 11.67
CA VAL A 74 -4.87 -3.05 10.98
C VAL A 74 -4.88 -1.88 11.97
N GLU A 75 -4.07 -0.88 11.65
CA GLU A 75 -3.95 0.38 12.39
C GLU A 75 -4.74 1.50 11.73
N GLN A 76 -4.89 2.64 12.42
CA GLN A 76 -5.61 3.82 11.91
C GLN A 76 -5.08 4.27 10.54
N ALA A 77 -3.76 4.30 10.35
CA ALA A 77 -3.13 4.75 9.11
C ALA A 77 -3.40 3.84 7.90
N THR A 78 -3.82 2.59 8.10
CA THR A 78 -3.95 1.58 7.03
C THR A 78 -4.86 2.04 5.90
N ALA A 79 -6.02 2.60 6.23
CA ALA A 79 -6.99 3.02 5.24
C ALA A 79 -6.45 4.12 4.32
N ALA A 80 -5.66 5.05 4.88
CA ALA A 80 -5.01 6.11 4.13
C ALA A 80 -3.86 5.58 3.26
N THR A 81 -3.19 4.50 3.67
CA THR A 81 -2.10 3.89 2.91
C THR A 81 -2.57 3.04 1.71
N VAL A 82 -3.76 2.44 1.78
CA VAL A 82 -4.28 1.51 0.75
C VAL A 82 -4.33 2.10 -0.67
N PRO A 83 -4.77 3.35 -0.91
CA PRO A 83 -4.72 3.96 -2.24
C PRO A 83 -3.32 3.91 -2.87
N PHE A 84 -2.28 4.24 -2.11
CA PHE A 84 -0.90 4.22 -2.58
C PHE A 84 -0.39 2.80 -2.84
N LEU A 85 -0.78 1.82 -2.00
CA LEU A 85 -0.47 0.41 -2.26
C LEU A 85 -1.07 -0.08 -3.58
N TRP A 86 -2.28 0.36 -3.95
CA TRP A 86 -2.88 0.05 -5.24
C TRP A 86 -2.12 0.65 -6.42
N GLU A 87 -1.54 1.83 -6.25
CA GLU A 87 -0.77 2.50 -7.29
C GLU A 87 0.58 1.81 -7.49
N LEU A 88 1.27 1.49 -6.39
CA LEU A 88 2.51 0.72 -6.42
C LEU A 88 2.32 -0.69 -7.00
N ALA A 89 1.21 -1.36 -6.69
CA ALA A 89 0.88 -2.67 -7.26
C ALA A 89 0.68 -2.64 -8.79
N GLN A 90 0.23 -1.50 -9.33
CA GLN A 90 0.00 -1.31 -10.77
C GLN A 90 1.21 -0.73 -11.50
N SER A 91 2.19 -0.19 -10.77
CA SER A 91 3.40 0.37 -11.37
C SER A 91 4.39 -0.73 -11.75
N PRO A 92 4.74 -0.90 -13.04
CA PRO A 92 5.65 -1.95 -13.48
C PRO A 92 7.11 -1.74 -13.03
N GLN A 93 7.47 -0.53 -12.59
CA GLN A 93 8.83 -0.20 -12.13
C GLN A 93 9.10 -0.69 -10.70
N VAL A 94 8.06 -0.96 -9.92
CA VAL A 94 8.19 -1.42 -8.54
C VAL A 94 8.65 -2.87 -8.52
N ALA A 95 9.76 -3.13 -7.83
CA ALA A 95 10.36 -4.47 -7.78
C ALA A 95 9.54 -5.48 -6.93
N CYS A 96 8.84 -5.00 -5.90
CA CYS A 96 8.16 -5.84 -4.90
C CYS A 96 6.63 -5.93 -5.07
N ARG A 97 6.11 -5.74 -6.30
CA ARG A 97 4.67 -5.78 -6.61
C ARG A 97 3.92 -7.01 -6.07
N PRO A 98 4.45 -8.25 -6.20
CA PRO A 98 3.73 -9.42 -5.68
C PRO A 98 3.49 -9.34 -4.17
N GLN A 99 4.45 -8.81 -3.41
CA GLN A 99 4.32 -8.66 -1.96
C GLN A 99 3.31 -7.56 -1.59
N ILE A 100 3.23 -6.48 -2.37
CA ILE A 100 2.22 -5.41 -2.19
C ILE A 100 0.81 -5.96 -2.42
N ILE A 101 0.62 -6.77 -3.48
CA ILE A 101 -0.68 -7.39 -3.79
C ILE A 101 -1.11 -8.34 -2.67
N ARG A 102 -0.17 -9.14 -2.13
CA ARG A 102 -0.44 -9.99 -0.96
C ARG A 102 -0.81 -9.17 0.27
N LEU A 103 -0.16 -8.02 0.50
CA LEU A 103 -0.52 -7.12 1.60
C LEU A 103 -1.96 -6.57 1.44
N LEU A 104 -2.36 -6.18 0.22
CA LEU A 104 -3.74 -5.77 -0.06
C LEU A 104 -4.74 -6.89 0.24
N ALA A 105 -4.40 -8.15 -0.09
CA ALA A 105 -5.24 -9.30 0.23
C ALA A 105 -5.38 -9.48 1.76
N SER A 106 -4.27 -9.44 2.50
CA SER A 106 -4.26 -9.52 3.96
C SER A 106 -5.11 -8.41 4.61
N ILE A 107 -5.05 -7.18 4.11
CA ILE A 107 -5.89 -6.06 4.60
C ILE A 107 -7.37 -6.32 4.31
N ALA A 108 -7.71 -6.86 3.14
CA ALA A 108 -9.09 -7.18 2.80
C ALA A 108 -9.66 -8.36 3.63
N GLU A 109 -8.80 -9.28 4.08
CA GLU A 109 -9.14 -10.39 4.98
C GLU A 109 -9.17 -10.03 6.47
N ALA A 110 -8.61 -8.89 6.88
CA ALA A 110 -8.58 -8.47 8.29
C ALA A 110 -10.01 -8.44 8.88
N ARG A 111 -10.26 -9.25 9.92
CA ARG A 111 -11.55 -9.37 10.67
C ARG A 111 -11.32 -9.46 12.17
N GLN A 112 -10.12 -9.15 12.61
CA GLN A 112 -9.63 -9.52 13.93
C GLN A 112 -10.19 -8.58 14.98
N TRP A 113 -10.35 -7.31 14.64
CA TRP A 113 -11.05 -6.37 15.50
C TRP A 113 -12.55 -6.65 15.54
N GLU A 114 -13.19 -6.98 14.42
CA GLU A 114 -14.60 -7.41 14.40
C GLU A 114 -14.84 -8.67 15.25
N HIS A 115 -13.95 -9.67 15.15
CA HIS A 115 -14.05 -10.91 15.94
C HIS A 115 -13.80 -10.65 17.44
N THR A 116 -12.78 -9.84 17.77
CA THR A 116 -12.48 -9.49 19.15
C THR A 116 -13.62 -8.67 19.78
N ALA A 117 -14.21 -7.74 19.03
CA ALA A 117 -15.36 -6.97 19.50
C ALA A 117 -16.62 -7.82 19.71
N SER A 118 -16.77 -8.93 18.99
CA SER A 118 -17.87 -9.89 19.23
C SER A 118 -17.72 -10.60 20.58
N ALA A 119 -16.48 -10.90 21.01
CA ALA A 119 -16.20 -11.44 22.33
C ALA A 119 -16.16 -10.37 23.43
N TYR A 120 -15.76 -9.15 23.08
CA TYR A 120 -15.59 -8.02 24.00
C TYR A 120 -16.25 -6.73 23.46
N PRO A 121 -17.59 -6.59 23.58
CA PRO A 121 -18.34 -5.48 22.99
C PRO A 121 -17.92 -4.10 23.50
N LYS A 122 -17.28 -4.04 24.67
CA LYS A 122 -16.75 -2.79 25.24
C LYS A 122 -15.74 -2.09 24.34
N LEU A 123 -15.03 -2.83 23.47
CA LEU A 123 -14.09 -2.29 22.48
C LEU A 123 -14.76 -1.33 21.49
N LEU A 124 -16.06 -1.48 21.24
CA LEU A 124 -16.82 -0.59 20.34
C LEU A 124 -17.03 0.82 20.93
N ASN A 125 -16.86 0.98 22.25
CA ASN A 125 -17.07 2.24 22.96
C ASN A 125 -15.76 2.99 23.24
N HIS A 126 -14.62 2.47 22.80
CA HIS A 126 -13.36 3.20 22.92
C HIS A 126 -13.35 4.40 21.96
N ARG A 127 -12.73 5.51 22.39
CA ARG A 127 -12.52 6.70 21.54
C ARG A 127 -11.77 6.33 20.27
N GLU A 128 -10.80 5.43 20.42
CA GLU A 128 -10.14 4.75 19.33
C GLU A 128 -10.98 3.51 18.99
N ASN A 129 -11.45 3.41 17.75
CA ASN A 129 -12.33 2.33 17.33
C ASN A 129 -11.61 1.46 16.28
N PRO A 130 -10.84 0.45 16.72
CA PRO A 130 -10.11 -0.42 15.80
C PRO A 130 -10.99 -1.17 14.81
N VAL A 131 -12.25 -1.44 15.17
CA VAL A 131 -13.25 -2.03 14.27
C VAL A 131 -13.58 -1.06 13.12
N ALA A 132 -13.68 0.24 13.41
CA ALA A 132 -13.88 1.25 12.38
C ALA A 132 -12.66 1.37 11.46
N TRP A 133 -11.45 1.29 12.00
CA TRP A 133 -10.21 1.28 11.20
C TRP A 133 -10.15 0.07 10.27
N GLU A 134 -10.47 -1.12 10.79
CA GLU A 134 -10.54 -2.36 10.01
C GLU A 134 -11.56 -2.27 8.88
N ARG A 135 -12.76 -1.78 9.18
CA ARG A 135 -13.78 -1.58 8.18
C ARG A 135 -13.34 -0.58 7.10
N ALA A 136 -12.77 0.56 7.50
CA ALA A 136 -12.29 1.57 6.57
C ALA A 136 -11.17 1.04 5.66
N ALA A 137 -10.20 0.31 6.23
CA ALA A 137 -9.10 -0.27 5.47
C ALA A 137 -9.60 -1.25 4.41
N ARG A 138 -10.51 -2.15 4.78
CA ARG A 138 -11.15 -3.08 3.83
C ARG A 138 -11.94 -2.34 2.75
N GLN A 139 -12.75 -1.36 3.14
CA GLN A 139 -13.52 -0.56 2.19
C GLN A 139 -12.61 0.13 1.18
N ALA A 140 -11.46 0.66 1.61
CA ALA A 140 -10.46 1.24 0.73
C ALA A 140 -9.93 0.21 -0.29
N VAL A 141 -9.69 -1.05 0.13
CA VAL A 141 -9.25 -2.10 -0.81
C VAL A 141 -10.38 -2.44 -1.80
N HIS A 142 -11.60 -2.64 -1.30
CA HIS A 142 -12.76 -2.96 -2.14
C HIS A 142 -13.14 -1.84 -3.13
N ALA A 143 -12.92 -0.57 -2.78
CA ALA A 143 -13.21 0.57 -3.64
C ALA A 143 -12.45 0.51 -4.97
N ARG A 144 -11.22 -0.06 -4.96
CA ARG A 144 -10.37 -0.21 -6.15
C ARG A 144 -10.35 -1.64 -6.71
N ARG A 145 -11.31 -2.51 -6.36
CA ARG A 145 -11.39 -3.91 -6.84
C ARG A 145 -11.34 -4.08 -8.37
N GLY A 146 -11.74 -3.05 -9.12
CA GLY A 146 -11.66 -3.05 -10.59
C GLY A 146 -10.23 -3.20 -11.13
N ALA A 147 -9.23 -2.74 -10.38
CA ALA A 147 -7.81 -2.83 -10.76
C ALA A 147 -7.26 -4.27 -10.71
N VAL A 148 -7.92 -5.20 -10.00
CA VAL A 148 -7.55 -6.62 -9.96
C VAL A 148 -7.50 -7.23 -11.36
N ARG A 149 -8.42 -6.83 -12.25
CA ARG A 149 -8.46 -7.37 -13.63
C ARG A 149 -7.20 -7.08 -14.42
N SER A 150 -6.52 -5.97 -14.14
CA SER A 150 -5.24 -5.64 -14.77
C SER A 150 -4.14 -6.57 -14.24
N LEU A 151 -4.12 -6.83 -12.93
CA LEU A 151 -3.17 -7.74 -12.30
C LEU A 151 -3.31 -9.19 -12.79
N LEU A 152 -4.53 -9.64 -13.07
CA LEU A 152 -4.79 -10.99 -13.61
C LEU A 152 -4.31 -11.17 -15.06
N LYS A 153 -4.07 -10.08 -15.79
CA LYS A 153 -3.56 -10.10 -17.18
C LYS A 153 -2.03 -10.03 -17.25
N GLU A 154 -1.37 -9.88 -16.10
CA GLU A 154 0.08 -9.82 -16.03
C GLU A 154 0.70 -11.15 -16.47
N GLN A 155 1.79 -11.07 -17.22
CA GLN A 155 2.52 -12.26 -17.69
C GLN A 155 3.36 -12.88 -16.56
N ASP A 156 3.72 -12.07 -15.56
CA ASP A 156 4.41 -12.52 -14.36
C ASP A 156 3.49 -13.44 -13.54
N THR A 157 3.95 -14.68 -13.34
CA THR A 157 3.17 -15.72 -12.68
C THR A 157 2.98 -15.46 -11.18
N GLU A 158 3.92 -14.80 -10.51
CA GLU A 158 3.79 -14.42 -9.10
C GLU A 158 2.78 -13.29 -8.94
N ILE A 159 2.78 -12.30 -9.85
CA ILE A 159 1.80 -11.21 -9.86
C ILE A 159 0.40 -11.76 -10.17
N ALA A 160 0.27 -12.62 -11.18
CA ALA A 160 -1.02 -13.23 -11.53
C ALA A 160 -1.56 -14.11 -10.38
N ARG A 161 -0.69 -14.85 -9.69
CA ARG A 161 -1.06 -15.65 -8.51
C ARG A 161 -1.53 -14.78 -7.35
N ALA A 162 -0.77 -13.75 -6.99
CA ALA A 162 -1.16 -12.81 -5.94
C ALA A 162 -2.46 -12.06 -6.31
N GLY A 163 -2.62 -11.69 -7.58
CA GLY A 163 -3.85 -11.09 -8.10
C GLY A 163 -5.06 -12.04 -7.98
N THR A 164 -4.86 -13.33 -8.22
CA THR A 164 -5.91 -14.36 -8.06
C THR A 164 -6.33 -14.52 -6.60
N GLU A 165 -5.37 -14.50 -5.67
CA GLU A 165 -5.65 -14.53 -4.24
C GLU A 165 -6.47 -13.32 -3.81
N LEU A 166 -6.04 -12.12 -4.21
CA LEU A 166 -6.78 -10.88 -3.96
C LEU A 166 -8.18 -10.89 -4.60
N ALA A 167 -8.33 -11.44 -5.82
CA ALA A 167 -9.61 -11.57 -6.50
C ALA A 167 -10.59 -12.42 -5.67
N ARG A 168 -10.14 -13.58 -5.16
CA ARG A 168 -10.95 -14.45 -4.29
C ARG A 168 -11.39 -13.73 -3.03
N THR A 169 -10.49 -13.02 -2.37
CA THR A 169 -10.79 -12.24 -1.16
C THR A 169 -11.85 -11.17 -1.44
N LEU A 170 -11.79 -10.53 -2.61
CA LEU A 170 -12.71 -9.47 -3.00
C LEU A 170 -14.03 -9.98 -3.63
N GLY A 171 -14.12 -11.27 -3.93
CA GLY A 171 -15.28 -11.91 -4.56
C GLY A 171 -15.48 -11.51 -6.02
N VAL A 172 -14.39 -11.33 -6.78
CA VAL A 172 -14.41 -10.91 -8.20
C VAL A 172 -13.68 -11.86 -9.13
#